data_AF-A0AAW6XI09-F1
#
_entry.id   AF-A0AAW6XI09-F1
#
_cell.length_a   1.000
_cell.length_b   1.000
_cell.length_c   1.000
_cell.angle_alpha   90.00
_cell.angle_beta   90.00
_cell.angle_gamma   90.00
#
_symmetry.space_group_name_H-M   'P 1'
#
loop_
_entity.id
_entity.type
_entity.pdbx_description
1 polymer ?
#
loop_
_entity_poly.entity_id
_entity_poly.type
_entity_poly.pdbx_seq_one_letter_code
_entity_poly.pdbx_strand_id
1 'polypeptide(L)'
;PFWDNYHKFVRHQSDDYPHNPNTEDLSQFSYTVRNNDYSLVYTVENNQLGLYKLTDLQQKDNLAAANPQVVKEMQGVVESLSTAASHRLAK
;
A
#
# COMPACT_ATOMS: atom_id res chain seq x y z
N PRO A 1 -8.50 21.95 0.57
CA PRO A 1 -7.63 21.44 -0.52
C PRO A 1 -7.88 19.97 -0.90
N PHE A 2 -8.12 19.05 0.06
CA PHE A 2 -8.39 17.62 -0.22
C PHE A 2 -9.64 17.36 -1.09
N TRP A 3 -10.77 18.02 -0.75
CA TRP A 3 -12.06 17.84 -1.44
C TRP A 3 -12.25 18.81 -2.61
N ASP A 4 -11.22 19.55 -2.97
CA ASP A 4 -11.37 20.57 -3.99
C ASP A 4 -11.74 19.91 -5.32
N ASN A 5 -12.82 20.39 -5.93
CA ASN A 5 -13.44 19.83 -7.14
C ASN A 5 -13.97 18.38 -7.07
N TYR A 6 -13.82 17.63 -5.97
CA TYR A 6 -14.40 16.27 -5.83
C TYR A 6 -15.92 16.23 -6.01
N HIS A 7 -16.59 17.29 -5.56
CA HIS A 7 -18.03 17.46 -5.75
C HIS A 7 -18.44 17.53 -7.23
N LYS A 8 -17.56 17.94 -8.15
CA LYS A 8 -17.86 18.01 -9.58
C LYS A 8 -17.88 16.61 -10.21
N PHE A 9 -16.93 15.75 -9.84
CA PHE A 9 -16.90 14.35 -10.24
C PHE A 9 -18.14 13.59 -9.73
N VAL A 10 -18.45 13.70 -8.43
CA VAL A 10 -19.60 13.00 -7.82
C VAL A 10 -20.95 13.48 -8.37
N ARG A 11 -21.04 14.75 -8.80
CA ARG A 11 -22.25 15.32 -9.39
C ARG A 11 -22.31 15.23 -10.91
N HIS A 12 -21.38 14.50 -11.54
CA HIS A 12 -21.29 14.35 -13.00
C HIS A 12 -21.18 15.68 -13.75
N GLN A 13 -20.53 16.68 -13.14
CA GLN A 13 -20.25 17.99 -13.73
C GLN A 13 -18.88 18.03 -14.43
N SER A 14 -18.05 17.01 -14.20
CA SER A 14 -16.77 16.75 -14.85
C SER A 14 -16.50 15.25 -14.74
N ASP A 15 -15.93 14.67 -15.80
CA ASP A 15 -15.48 13.27 -15.81
C ASP A 15 -14.08 13.11 -15.18
N ASP A 16 -13.42 14.23 -14.85
CA ASP A 16 -12.08 14.23 -14.28
C ASP A 16 -12.15 13.89 -12.78
N TYR A 17 -11.54 12.77 -12.41
CA TYR A 17 -11.31 12.46 -11.00
C TYR A 17 -10.23 13.42 -10.46
N PRO A 18 -10.53 14.25 -9.45
CA PRO A 18 -9.61 15.29 -9.03
C PRO A 18 -8.43 14.71 -8.26
N HIS A 19 -7.23 15.05 -8.71
CA HIS A 19 -5.98 14.57 -8.15
C HIS A 19 -5.84 14.95 -6.67
N ASN A 20 -5.81 13.94 -5.81
CA ASN A 20 -5.50 14.15 -4.40
C ASN A 20 -4.01 13.90 -4.11
N PRO A 21 -3.22 14.96 -3.87
CA PRO A 21 -1.79 14.84 -3.60
C PRO A 21 -1.46 14.14 -2.27
N ASN A 22 -2.46 13.74 -1.48
CA ASN A 22 -2.26 13.02 -0.22
C ASN A 22 -2.66 11.53 -0.29
N THR A 23 -3.32 11.07 -1.36
CA THR A 23 -3.80 9.68 -1.46
C THR A 23 -3.67 9.04 -2.83
N GLU A 24 -3.42 9.80 -3.91
CA GLU A 24 -3.28 9.21 -5.26
C GLU A 24 -1.93 8.53 -5.50
N ASP A 25 -0.92 8.79 -4.66
CA ASP A 25 0.37 8.07 -4.71
C ASP A 25 0.30 6.64 -4.16
N LEU A 26 -0.88 6.18 -3.71
CA LEU A 26 -1.18 4.75 -3.52
C LEU A 26 -1.43 4.10 -4.90
N SER A 27 -0.44 4.27 -5.77
CA SER A 27 -0.31 3.72 -7.11
C SER A 27 -0.59 2.21 -7.10
N GLN A 28 -1.13 1.71 -8.21
CA GLN A 28 -1.49 0.32 -8.48
C GLN A 28 -0.39 -0.74 -8.21
N PHE A 29 0.80 -0.31 -7.77
CA PHE A 29 1.99 -1.11 -7.53
C PHE A 29 2.53 -1.04 -6.09
N SER A 30 2.04 -0.11 -5.27
CA SER A 30 2.36 -0.07 -3.83
C SER A 30 1.48 -1.09 -3.11
N TYR A 31 2.06 -1.86 -2.19
CA TYR A 31 1.31 -2.87 -1.43
C TYR A 31 1.60 -2.80 0.06
N THR A 32 0.68 -3.34 0.84
CA THR A 32 0.87 -3.53 2.27
C THR A 32 0.35 -4.90 2.67
N VAL A 33 1.17 -5.66 3.41
CA VAL A 33 0.77 -6.91 4.05
C VAL A 33 0.97 -6.78 5.56
N ARG A 34 0.04 -7.34 6.34
CA ARG A 34 0.05 -7.26 7.80
C ARG A 34 -0.08 -8.65 8.41
N ASN A 35 0.62 -8.86 9.52
CA ASN A 35 0.37 -9.96 10.45
C ASN A 35 0.03 -9.38 11.83
N ASN A 36 0.06 -10.20 12.89
CA ASN A 36 -0.33 -9.75 14.23
C ASN A 36 0.65 -8.76 14.88
N ASP A 37 1.88 -8.67 14.38
CA ASP A 37 2.96 -7.91 15.02
C ASP A 37 3.47 -6.76 14.13
N TYR A 38 3.44 -6.95 12.81
CA TYR A 38 4.09 -6.09 11.83
C TYR A 38 3.20 -5.76 10.62
N SER A 39 3.54 -4.63 10.02
CA SER A 39 3.08 -4.16 8.71
C SER A 39 4.29 -4.01 7.79
N LEU A 40 4.32 -4.76 6.69
CA LEU A 40 5.29 -4.58 5.62
C LEU A 40 4.64 -3.71 4.53
N VAL A 41 5.28 -2.59 4.21
CA VAL A 41 4.80 -1.59 3.25
C VAL A 41 5.84 -1.42 2.16
N TYR A 42 5.43 -1.56 0.90
CA TYR A 42 6.25 -1.22 -0.26
C TYR A 42 5.65 -0.02 -0.98
N THR A 43 6.46 1.02 -1.19
CA THR A 43 6.08 2.22 -1.96
C THR A 43 6.94 2.33 -3.22
N VAL A 44 6.28 2.36 -4.37
CA VAL A 44 6.97 2.39 -5.68
C VAL A 44 7.64 3.72 -5.97
N GLU A 45 7.01 4.83 -5.59
CA GLU A 45 7.53 6.18 -5.83
C GLU A 45 8.98 6.36 -5.37
N ASN A 46 9.28 5.87 -4.16
CA ASN A 46 10.59 5.98 -3.54
C ASN A 46 11.37 4.67 -3.57
N ASN A 47 10.83 3.63 -4.23
CA ASN A 47 11.32 2.26 -4.19
C ASN A 47 11.68 1.80 -2.75
N GLN A 48 10.83 2.15 -1.79
CA GLN A 48 11.12 1.98 -0.38
C GLN A 48 10.34 0.80 0.19
N LEU A 49 11.06 -0.05 0.94
CA LEU A 49 10.48 -1.13 1.72
C LEU A 49 10.57 -0.78 3.21
N GLY A 50 9.42 -0.73 3.87
CA GLY A 50 9.29 -0.43 5.28
C GLY A 50 8.68 -1.59 6.06
N LEU A 51 9.27 -1.94 7.19
CA LEU A 51 8.70 -2.87 8.16
C LEU A 51 8.44 -2.12 9.46
N TYR A 52 7.19 -2.08 9.90
CA TYR A 52 6.77 -1.32 11.07
C TYR A 52 6.01 -2.22 12.04
N LYS A 53 6.16 -2.01 13.35
CA LYS A 53 5.29 -2.66 14.32
C LYS A 53 3.87 -2.12 14.19
N LEU A 54 2.85 -2.95 14.43
CA LEU A 54 1.47 -2.46 14.46
C LEU A 54 1.22 -1.40 15.54
N THR A 55 2.01 -1.40 16.62
CA THR A 55 1.95 -0.37 17.65
C THR A 55 2.57 0.96 17.22
N ASP A 56 3.40 0.97 16.17
CA ASP A 56 3.93 2.20 15.58
C ASP A 56 2.93 2.78 14.57
N LEU A 57 1.88 3.39 15.10
CA LEU A 57 0.78 3.94 14.32
C LEU A 57 1.22 5.06 13.35
N GLN A 58 2.38 5.67 13.61
CA GLN A 58 2.92 6.75 12.78
C GLN A 58 3.97 6.25 11.77
N GLN A 59 4.30 4.95 11.77
CA GLN A 59 5.30 4.34 10.88
C GLN A 59 6.64 5.10 10.89
N LYS A 60 7.08 5.53 12.08
CA LYS A 60 8.32 6.30 12.24
C LYS A 60 9.55 5.40 12.26
N ASP A 61 9.42 4.22 12.84
CA ASP A 61 10.54 3.33 13.09
C ASP A 61 10.60 2.23 12.04
N ASN A 62 11.34 2.47 10.95
CA ASN A 62 11.54 1.45 9.93
C ASN A 62 12.51 0.37 10.42
N LEU A 63 11.98 -0.84 10.67
CA LEU A 63 12.69 -2.00 11.20
C LEU A 63 13.18 -2.97 10.12
N ALA A 64 13.00 -2.66 8.83
CA ALA A 64 13.27 -3.60 7.74
C ALA A 64 14.73 -4.06 7.71
N ALA A 65 15.68 -3.12 7.90
CA ALA A 65 17.11 -3.45 7.95
C ALA A 65 17.50 -4.28 9.17
N ALA A 66 16.82 -4.07 10.30
CA ALA A 66 17.10 -4.78 11.55
C ALA A 66 16.48 -6.18 11.61
N ASN A 67 15.43 -6.43 10.82
CA ASN A 67 14.66 -7.69 10.85
C ASN A 67 14.49 -8.30 9.45
N PRO A 68 15.60 -8.62 8.74
CA PRO A 68 15.53 -9.11 7.36
C PRO A 68 14.78 -10.44 7.21
N GLN A 69 14.75 -11.27 8.26
CA GLN A 69 14.00 -12.53 8.25
C GLN A 69 12.49 -12.30 8.22
N VAL A 70 11.99 -11.35 9.01
CA VAL A 70 10.56 -10.99 9.04
C VAL A 70 10.13 -10.39 7.71
N VAL A 71 10.98 -9.54 7.12
CA VAL A 71 10.75 -9.00 5.77
C VAL A 71 10.58 -10.12 4.76
N LYS A 72 11.50 -11.09 4.75
CA LYS A 72 11.47 -12.21 3.81
C LYS A 72 10.22 -13.08 3.99
N GLU A 73 9.85 -13.38 5.22
CA GLU A 73 8.63 -14.14 5.53
C GLU A 73 7.38 -13.43 5.00
N MET A 74 7.25 -12.13 5.28
CA MET A 74 6.10 -11.34 4.86
C MET A 74 6.06 -11.12 3.34
N GLN A 75 7.21 -11.02 2.66
CA GLN A 75 7.28 -11.01 1.20
C GLN A 75 6.77 -12.33 0.59
N GLY A 76 7.08 -13.47 1.21
CA GLY A 76 6.53 -14.77 0.79
C GLY A 76 5.01 -14.82 0.86
N VAL A 77 4.39 -14.12 1.83
CA VAL A 77 2.93 -13.98 1.90
C VAL A 77 2.39 -13.21 0.69
N VAL A 78 3.03 -12.10 0.31
CA VAL A 78 2.65 -11.30 -0.87
C VAL A 78 2.71 -12.13 -2.16
N GLU A 79 3.77 -12.92 -2.33
CA GLU A 79 3.92 -13.82 -3.48
C GLU A 79 2.78 -14.85 -3.51
N SER A 80 2.51 -15.52 -2.39
CA SER A 80 1.45 -16.52 -2.30
C SER A 80 0.06 -15.95 -2.62
N LEU A 81 -0.24 -14.74 -2.14
CA LEU A 81 -1.51 -14.05 -2.39
C LEU A 81 -1.62 -13.66 -3.86
N SER A 82 -0.53 -13.20 -4.46
CA SER A 82 -0.47 -12.82 -5.89
C SER A 82 -0.68 -14.04 -6.79
N THR A 83 -0.04 -15.17 -6.49
CA THR A 83 -0.25 -16.43 -7.21
C THR A 83 -1.70 -16.91 -7.07
N ALA A 84 -2.26 -16.86 -5.85
CA ALA A 84 -3.64 -17.26 -5.60
C ALA A 84 -4.66 -16.37 -6.34
N ALA A 85 -4.42 -15.06 -6.40
CA ALA A 85 -5.27 -14.12 -7.14
C ALA A 85 -5.26 -14.40 -8.65
N SER A 86 -4.08 -14.59 -9.23
CA SER A 86 -3.91 -14.93 -10.64
C SER A 86 -4.64 -16.23 -11.02
N HIS A 87 -4.61 -17.23 -10.15
CA HIS A 87 -5.30 -18.50 -10.39
C HIS A 87 -6.83 -18.38 -10.37
N ARG A 88 -7.39 -17.45 -9.58
CA ARG A 88 -8.84 -17.22 -9.51
C ARG A 88 -9.40 -16.45 -10.71
N LEU A 89 -8.58 -15.60 -11.33
CA LEU A 89 -8.98 -14.80 -12.49
C LEU A 89 -8.88 -15.57 -13.82
N ALA A 90 -8.16 -16.70 -13.85
CA ALA A 90 -7.98 -17.54 -15.02
C ALA A 90 -9.08 -18.62 -15.20
N LYS A 91 -10.15 -18.58 -14.42
CA LYS A 91 -11.29 -19.52 -14.43
C LYS A 91 -12.56 -18.82 -14.86
#